data_AF-A0A924AC07-F1
#
_entry.id   AF-A0A924AC07-F1
#
_cell.length_a   1.000
_cell.length_b   1.000
_cell.length_c   1.000
_cell.angle_alpha   90.00
_cell.angle_beta   90.00
_cell.angle_gamma   90.00
#
_symmetry.space_group_name_H-M   'P 1'
#
loop_
_entity.id
_entity.type
_entity.pdbx_description
1 polymer ?
#
loop_
_entity_poly.entity_id
_entity_poly.type
_entity_poly.pdbx_seq_one_letter_code
_entity_poly.pdbx_strand_id
1 'polypeptide(L)'
;MSNAHNNNATENEYIPETYIPHSENHGTKEIWQKFWILLVITIMDFIVYFIKVSPDFKIYKNIFFIIFGIIKAYFIVGTFMHLKNEKTNLIMTVLVPIVFILWFITWMMYEGHALSTY
;
A
#
# COMPACT_ATOMS: atom_id res chain seq x y z
N MET A 1 -23.12 52.94 25.57
CA MET A 1 -22.05 52.48 24.66
C MET A 1 -22.01 50.96 24.71
N SER A 2 -22.17 50.29 23.57
CA SER A 2 -22.00 48.84 23.43
C SER A 2 -20.51 48.54 23.42
N ASN A 3 -20.02 47.87 24.46
CA ASN A 3 -18.61 47.53 24.59
C ASN A 3 -18.28 46.46 23.55
N ALA A 4 -17.36 46.81 22.66
CA ALA A 4 -16.76 45.90 21.70
C ALA A 4 -16.27 44.65 22.44
N HIS A 5 -16.97 43.54 22.23
CA HIS A 5 -16.46 42.22 22.55
C HIS A 5 -15.25 42.00 21.65
N ASN A 6 -14.08 42.36 22.18
CA ASN A 6 -12.78 41.89 21.76
C ASN A 6 -12.84 40.35 21.68
N ASN A 7 -13.00 39.87 20.47
CA ASN A 7 -13.09 38.47 20.09
C ASN A 7 -11.71 37.88 19.71
N ASN A 8 -10.63 38.55 20.10
CA ASN A 8 -9.26 38.17 19.73
C ASN A 8 -8.47 37.61 20.94
N ALA A 9 -9.09 37.53 22.13
CA ALA A 9 -8.43 37.11 23.37
C ALA A 9 -8.81 35.71 23.86
N THR A 10 -9.81 35.06 23.26
CA THR A 10 -10.39 33.80 23.78
C THR A 10 -9.99 32.53 23.01
N GLU A 11 -9.10 32.63 22.03
CA GLU A 11 -8.77 31.49 21.14
C GLU A 11 -7.67 30.57 21.69
N ASN A 12 -6.93 30.98 22.74
CA ASN A 12 -5.76 30.25 23.25
C ASN A 12 -5.83 29.87 24.74
N GLU A 13 -7.00 29.97 25.37
CA GLU A 13 -7.15 29.61 26.79
C GLU A 13 -7.64 28.16 26.92
N TYR A 14 -6.83 27.31 27.55
CA TYR A 14 -7.17 25.91 27.82
C TYR A 14 -8.18 25.85 28.96
N ILE A 15 -9.46 25.68 28.62
CA ILE A 15 -10.57 25.46 29.56
C ILE A 15 -10.91 23.96 29.59
N PRO A 16 -10.63 23.24 30.70
CA PRO A 16 -10.83 21.79 30.76
C PRO A 16 -12.29 21.36 30.66
N GLU A 17 -13.25 22.24 31.00
CA GLU A 17 -14.69 21.96 30.97
C GLU A 17 -15.33 21.97 29.57
N THR A 18 -14.65 22.47 28.53
CA THR A 18 -15.19 22.56 27.16
C THR A 18 -14.28 21.95 26.10
N TYR A 19 -13.30 21.13 26.51
CA TYR A 19 -12.38 20.49 25.58
C TYR A 19 -13.10 19.43 24.73
N ILE A 20 -13.46 19.80 23.50
CA ILE A 20 -13.88 18.87 22.46
C ILE A 20 -12.61 18.48 21.70
N PRO A 21 -12.14 17.22 21.76
CA PRO A 21 -11.02 16.81 20.93
C PRO A 21 -11.43 17.02 19.47
N HIS A 22 -10.78 17.95 18.79
CA HIS A 22 -10.93 18.06 17.35
C HIS A 22 -10.39 16.77 16.74
N SER A 23 -11.30 15.96 16.19
CA SER A 23 -10.93 14.78 15.40
C SER A 23 -10.24 15.29 14.14
N GLU A 24 -8.91 15.42 14.21
CA GLU A 24 -8.08 15.61 13.02
C GLU A 24 -8.28 14.38 12.14
N ASN A 25 -9.10 14.55 11.10
CA ASN A 25 -9.32 13.57 10.05
C ASN A 25 -8.06 13.52 9.15
N HIS A 26 -6.94 13.09 9.73
CA HIS A 26 -5.60 13.09 9.15
C HIS A 26 -5.22 11.68 8.68
N GLY A 27 -5.89 11.17 7.64
CA GLY A 27 -5.52 9.83 7.12
C GLY A 27 -5.74 9.63 5.62
N THR A 28 -6.81 10.19 5.05
CA THR A 28 -7.25 9.77 3.72
C THR A 28 -6.49 10.45 2.58
N LYS A 29 -6.00 11.68 2.77
CA LYS A 29 -5.34 12.47 1.70
C LYS A 29 -4.03 11.84 1.24
N GLU A 30 -3.22 11.33 2.17
CA GLU A 30 -1.94 10.70 1.83
C GLU A 30 -2.12 9.37 1.10
N ILE A 31 -3.10 8.57 1.52
CA ILE A 31 -3.45 7.30 0.87
C ILE A 31 -3.86 7.56 -0.58
N TRP A 32 -4.70 8.55 -0.82
CA TRP A 32 -5.16 8.91 -2.16
C TRP A 32 -4.05 9.43 -3.06
N GLN A 33 -3.16 10.28 -2.53
CA GLN A 33 -2.02 10.80 -3.30
C GLN A 33 -1.13 9.65 -3.80
N LYS A 34 -0.92 8.66 -2.95
CA LYS A 34 -0.04 7.53 -3.26
C LYS A 34 -0.75 6.47 -4.09
N PHE A 35 -2.04 6.26 -3.89
CA PHE A 35 -2.85 5.44 -4.79
C PHE A 35 -2.73 5.94 -6.24
N TRP A 36 -2.85 7.26 -6.46
CA TRP A 36 -2.73 7.83 -7.80
C TRP A 36 -1.32 7.67 -8.40
N ILE A 37 -0.24 7.88 -7.63
CA ILE A 37 1.12 7.67 -8.16
C ILE A 37 1.34 6.20 -8.56
N LEU A 38 0.85 5.26 -7.73
CA LEU A 38 0.95 3.83 -7.99
C LEU A 38 0.05 3.37 -9.15
N LEU A 39 -1.10 3.99 -9.35
CA LEU A 39 -2.00 3.71 -10.46
C LEU A 39 -1.38 4.16 -11.79
N VAL A 40 -0.81 5.37 -11.84
CA VAL A 40 -0.16 5.90 -13.05
C VAL A 40 1.03 5.03 -13.47
N ILE A 41 1.92 4.67 -12.54
CA ILE A 41 3.07 3.79 -12.84
C ILE A 41 2.63 2.39 -13.31
N THR A 42 1.45 1.91 -12.87
CA THR A 42 0.89 0.62 -13.30
C THR A 42 0.31 0.71 -14.71
N ILE A 43 -0.44 1.78 -15.00
CA ILE A 43 -0.97 2.04 -16.35
C ILE A 43 0.18 2.20 -17.36
N MET A 44 1.22 2.94 -16.99
CA MET A 44 2.41 3.12 -17.82
C MET A 44 3.05 1.76 -18.17
N ASP A 45 3.19 0.88 -17.19
CA ASP A 45 3.70 -0.47 -17.44
C ASP A 45 2.80 -1.26 -18.38
N PHE A 46 1.48 -1.19 -18.20
CA PHE A 46 0.53 -1.87 -19.08
C PHE A 46 0.64 -1.38 -20.53
N ILE A 47 0.88 -0.09 -20.75
CA ILE A 47 1.13 0.47 -22.08
C ILE A 47 2.43 -0.07 -22.66
N VAL A 48 3.52 -0.09 -21.89
CA VAL A 48 4.82 -0.66 -22.31
C VAL A 48 4.70 -2.15 -22.65
N TYR A 49 3.80 -2.88 -21.98
CA TYR A 49 3.53 -4.28 -22.31
C TYR A 49 3.01 -4.45 -23.74
N PHE A 50 2.03 -3.62 -24.12
CA PHE A 50 1.32 -3.67 -25.41
C PHE A 50 2.16 -3.17 -26.59
N ILE A 51 3.20 -2.37 -26.34
CA ILE A 51 4.12 -1.97 -27.40
C ILE A 51 4.83 -3.23 -27.93
N LYS A 52 4.64 -3.52 -29.21
CA LYS A 52 5.33 -4.61 -29.90
C LYS A 52 6.79 -4.21 -30.11
N VAL A 53 7.65 -4.82 -29.31
CA VAL A 53 9.09 -4.63 -29.35
C VAL A 53 9.72 -5.77 -30.18
N SER A 54 10.75 -5.43 -30.96
CA SER A 54 11.51 -6.37 -31.78
C SER A 54 12.02 -7.57 -30.96
N PRO A 55 12.20 -8.76 -31.59
CA PRO A 55 12.57 -10.00 -30.89
C PRO A 55 13.77 -9.85 -29.95
N ASP A 56 14.78 -9.09 -30.36
CA ASP A 56 16.03 -8.90 -29.64
C ASP A 56 15.86 -8.12 -28.32
N PHE A 57 14.83 -7.29 -28.23
CA PHE A 57 14.53 -6.47 -27.06
C PHE A 57 13.51 -7.10 -26.11
N LYS A 58 12.96 -8.27 -26.44
CA LYS A 58 11.98 -8.97 -25.59
C LYS A 58 12.55 -9.33 -24.22
N ILE A 59 13.83 -9.75 -24.17
CA ILE A 59 14.47 -10.13 -22.91
C ILE A 59 14.61 -8.93 -21.97
N TYR A 60 15.00 -7.78 -22.49
CA TYR A 60 15.11 -6.53 -21.73
C TYR A 60 13.75 -6.06 -21.23
N LYS A 61 12.70 -6.18 -22.05
CA LYS A 61 11.32 -5.89 -21.63
C LYS A 61 10.90 -6.76 -20.44
N ASN A 62 11.15 -8.07 -20.51
CA ASN A 62 10.77 -8.99 -19.43
C ASN A 62 11.51 -8.70 -18.13
N ILE A 63 12.82 -8.44 -18.20
CA ILE A 63 13.62 -8.07 -17.03
C ILE A 63 13.11 -6.75 -16.42
N PHE A 64 12.84 -5.75 -17.27
CA PHE A 64 12.25 -4.50 -16.83
C PHE A 64 10.92 -4.72 -16.08
N PHE A 65 10.02 -5.54 -16.64
CA PHE A 65 8.74 -5.87 -15.98
C PHE A 65 8.90 -6.50 -14.60
N ILE A 66 9.86 -7.42 -14.45
CA ILE A 66 10.12 -8.08 -13.17
C ILE A 66 10.60 -7.05 -12.14
N ILE A 67 11.57 -6.21 -12.51
CA ILE A 67 12.13 -5.19 -11.61
C ILE A 67 11.07 -4.13 -11.26
N PHE A 68 10.36 -3.62 -12.25
CA PHE A 68 9.32 -2.61 -12.05
C PHE A 68 8.14 -3.16 -11.25
N GLY A 69 7.83 -4.46 -11.40
CA GLY A 69 6.88 -5.18 -10.57
C GLY A 69 7.29 -5.23 -9.09
N ILE A 70 8.56 -5.54 -8.80
CA ILE A 70 9.10 -5.58 -7.43
C ILE A 70 9.07 -4.19 -6.78
N ILE A 71 9.51 -3.15 -7.51
CA ILE A 71 9.47 -1.76 -7.02
C ILE A 71 8.04 -1.36 -6.66
N LYS A 72 7.08 -1.68 -7.53
CA LYS A 72 5.66 -1.41 -7.26
C LYS A 72 5.15 -2.18 -6.07
N ALA A 73 5.49 -3.45 -5.92
CA ALA A 73 5.11 -4.24 -4.74
C ALA A 73 5.63 -3.61 -3.43
N TYR A 74 6.89 -3.15 -3.41
CA TYR A 74 7.44 -2.42 -2.27
C TYR A 74 6.68 -1.11 -2.00
N PHE A 75 6.34 -0.35 -3.04
CA PHE A 75 5.54 0.87 -2.91
C PHE A 75 4.11 0.60 -2.42
N ILE A 76 3.46 -0.49 -2.86
CA ILE A 76 2.13 -0.91 -2.41
C ILE A 76 2.20 -1.24 -0.92
N VAL A 77 3.13 -2.10 -0.54
CA VAL A 77 3.33 -2.52 0.85
C VAL A 77 3.68 -1.31 1.71
N GLY A 78 4.70 -0.54 1.38
CA GLY A 78 5.14 0.61 2.18
C GLY A 78 4.09 1.72 2.32
N THR A 79 3.24 1.91 1.31
CA THR A 79 2.27 3.00 1.31
C THR A 79 0.89 2.60 1.83
N PHE A 80 0.38 1.44 1.43
CA PHE A 80 -0.87 0.92 1.99
C PHE A 80 -0.66 0.28 3.38
N MET A 81 0.59 0.07 3.83
CA MET A 81 0.93 -0.23 5.23
C MET A 81 1.45 0.98 6.02
N HIS A 82 0.93 2.18 5.78
CA HIS A 82 1.16 3.33 6.67
C HIS A 82 0.43 3.13 8.02
N LEU A 83 0.91 2.19 8.84
CA LEU A 83 0.35 1.80 10.14
C LEU A 83 1.49 1.42 11.09
N LYS A 84 2.49 2.30 11.16
CA LYS A 84 3.75 2.02 11.85
C LYS A 84 3.61 1.83 13.36
N ASN A 85 2.51 2.24 14.00
CA ASN A 85 2.40 2.20 15.46
C ASN A 85 1.22 1.38 16.03
N GLU A 86 0.33 0.79 15.21
CA GLU A 86 -0.87 0.13 15.77
C GLU A 86 -1.27 -1.21 15.13
N LYS A 87 -0.68 -1.64 14.00
CA LYS A 87 -1.25 -2.76 13.22
C LYS A 87 -0.27 -3.85 12.80
N THR A 88 0.44 -4.42 13.77
CA THR A 88 1.09 -5.74 13.65
C THR A 88 0.13 -6.81 13.10
N ASN A 89 -1.15 -6.73 13.48
CA ASN A 89 -2.19 -7.64 13.01
C ASN A 89 -2.45 -7.54 11.50
N LEU A 90 -2.27 -6.37 10.88
CA LEU A 90 -2.51 -6.23 9.44
C LEU A 90 -1.40 -6.91 8.62
N ILE A 91 -0.14 -6.78 9.04
CA ILE A 91 1.00 -7.48 8.43
C ILE A 91 0.78 -8.99 8.55
N MET A 92 0.36 -9.47 9.72
CA MET A 92 0.08 -10.89 9.94
C MET A 92 -1.01 -11.42 8.99
N THR A 93 -2.08 -10.66 8.76
CA THR A 93 -3.16 -11.03 7.84
C THR A 93 -2.71 -11.13 6.37
N VAL A 94 -1.69 -10.37 5.96
CA VAL A 94 -1.13 -10.47 4.59
C VAL A 94 -0.08 -11.58 4.51
N LEU A 95 0.72 -11.76 5.56
CA LEU A 95 1.85 -12.69 5.56
C LEU A 95 1.39 -14.15 5.72
N VAL A 96 0.37 -14.40 6.54
CA VAL A 96 -0.24 -15.74 6.74
C VAL A 96 -0.72 -16.39 5.42
N PRO A 97 -1.56 -15.75 4.58
CA PRO A 97 -2.03 -16.37 3.35
C PRO A 97 -0.89 -16.60 2.34
N ILE A 98 0.11 -15.72 2.28
CA ILE A 98 1.27 -15.89 1.39
C ILE A 98 2.07 -17.13 1.80
N VAL A 99 2.39 -17.26 3.09
CA VAL A 99 3.13 -18.42 3.61
C VAL A 99 2.31 -19.70 3.45
N PHE A 100 1.00 -19.66 3.72
CA PHE A 100 0.11 -20.79 3.53
C PHE A 100 0.08 -21.28 2.09
N ILE A 101 0.04 -20.38 1.09
CA ILE A 101 0.08 -20.75 -0.32
C ILE A 101 1.41 -21.43 -0.69
N LEU A 102 2.55 -20.87 -0.27
CA LEU A 102 3.87 -21.45 -0.58
C LEU A 102 4.04 -22.84 0.07
N TRP A 103 3.60 -22.97 1.33
CA TRP A 103 3.56 -24.27 2.01
C TRP A 103 2.68 -25.27 1.26
N PHE A 104 1.46 -24.86 0.90
CA PHE A 104 0.48 -25.70 0.22
C PHE A 104 0.99 -26.19 -1.14
N ILE A 105 1.59 -25.31 -1.95
CA ILE A 105 2.19 -25.68 -3.24
C ILE A 105 3.29 -26.72 -3.06
N THR A 106 4.18 -26.52 -2.08
CA THR A 106 5.28 -27.45 -1.81
C THR A 106 4.75 -28.82 -1.38
N TRP A 107 3.72 -28.84 -0.54
CA TRP A 107 3.07 -30.07 -0.10
C TRP A 107 2.39 -30.81 -1.26
N MET A 108 1.67 -30.08 -2.12
CA MET A 108 1.02 -30.64 -3.32
C MET A 108 2.04 -31.20 -4.31
N MET A 109 3.19 -30.53 -4.49
CA MET A 109 4.30 -31.06 -5.31
C MET A 109 4.87 -32.35 -4.73
N TYR A 110 5.02 -32.44 -3.41
CA TYR A 110 5.52 -33.65 -2.75
C TYR A 110 4.56 -34.84 -2.93
N GLU A 111 3.26 -34.64 -2.67
CA GLU A 111 2.23 -35.67 -2.87
C GLU A 111 2.10 -36.06 -4.34
N GLY A 112 2.12 -35.09 -5.26
CA GLY A 112 2.08 -35.35 -6.70
C GLY A 112 3.26 -36.17 -7.20
N HIS A 113 4.46 -35.91 -6.67
CA HIS A 113 5.65 -36.72 -6.99
C HIS A 113 5.56 -38.13 -6.41
N ALA A 114 5.03 -38.27 -5.19
CA ALA A 114 4.81 -39.58 -4.58
C ALA A 114 3.87 -40.45 -5.42
N LEU A 115 2.76 -39.89 -5.91
CA LEU A 115 1.79 -40.61 -6.76
C LEU A 115 2.35 -40.99 -8.14
N SER A 116 3.30 -40.23 -8.68
CA SER A 116 3.93 -40.54 -9.98
C SER A 116 4.94 -41.70 -9.91
N THR A 117 5.37 -42.09 -8.71
CA THR A 117 6.43 -43.08 -8.51
C THR A 117 5.87 -44.50 -8.24
N TYR A 118 4.56 -44.63 -8.07
CA TYR A 118 3.82 -45.90 -7.98
C TYR A 118 3.06 -46.17 -9.29
#